data_AF-A0A852K3L0-F1
#
_entry.id   AF-A0A852K3L0-F1
#
_cell.length_a   1.000
_cell.length_b   1.000
_cell.length_c   1.000
_cell.angle_alpha   90.00
_cell.angle_beta   90.00
_cell.angle_gamma   90.00
#
_symmetry.space_group_name_H-M   'P 1'
#
loop_
_entity.id
_entity.type
_entity.pdbx_description
1 polymer ?
#
loop_
_entity_poly.entity_id
_entity_poly.type
_entity_poly.pdbx_seq_one_letter_code
_entity_poly.pdbx_strand_id
1 'polypeptide(L)'
;PSLLGLLSFPRNNISYLVLSMISTGLFSIAPLIYGAMEMFPMAQQLYRHGKAYRFIFGFSAVSVMYLVVVVAAQVHGWQLYYSKKLLDSWFTSTQEKKKK
;
A
#
# COMPACT_ATOMS: atom_id res chain seq x y z
N PRO A 1 -7.20 5.27 -3.27
CA PRO A 1 -5.89 5.61 -3.86
C PRO A 1 -5.76 5.16 -5.32
N SER A 2 -5.80 3.86 -5.61
CA SER A 2 -5.49 3.31 -6.94
C SER A 2 -6.35 3.87 -8.08
N LEU A 3 -7.65 4.07 -7.86
CA LEU A 3 -8.53 4.68 -8.87
C LEU A 3 -8.14 6.14 -9.17
N LEU A 4 -7.79 6.93 -8.15
CA LEU A 4 -7.30 8.30 -8.34
C LEU A 4 -5.97 8.33 -9.10
N GLY A 5 -5.10 7.35 -8.84
CA GLY A 5 -3.87 7.13 -9.60
C GLY A 5 -4.17 6.87 -11.09
N LEU A 6 -5.11 5.97 -11.39
CA LEU A 6 -5.51 5.69 -12.77
C LEU A 6 -6.11 6.92 -13.47
N LEU A 7 -6.96 7.67 -12.78
CA LEU A 7 -7.56 8.91 -13.31
C LEU A 7 -6.53 10.02 -13.56
N SER A 8 -5.35 9.94 -12.94
CA SER A 8 -4.27 10.91 -13.19
C SER A 8 -3.56 10.69 -14.54
N PHE A 9 -3.60 9.47 -15.10
CA PHE A 9 -2.81 9.12 -16.29
C PHE A 9 -3.28 9.78 -17.60
N PRO A 10 -4.58 9.84 -17.95
CA PRO A 10 -5.00 10.34 -19.27
C PRO A 10 -4.63 11.80 -19.57
N ARG A 11 -4.47 12.63 -18.53
CA ARG A 11 -4.16 14.07 -18.66
C ARG A 11 -2.94 14.49 -17.84
N ASN A 12 -2.14 13.54 -17.35
CA ASN A 12 -1.01 13.79 -16.45
C ASN A 12 -1.39 14.71 -15.29
N ASN A 13 -2.55 14.48 -14.67
CA ASN A 13 -3.10 15.37 -13.66
C ASN A 13 -2.34 15.22 -12.34
N ILE A 14 -1.40 16.14 -12.09
CA ILE A 14 -0.55 16.20 -10.91
C ILE A 14 -1.39 16.19 -9.62
N SER A 15 -2.49 16.93 -9.56
CA SER A 15 -3.33 17.02 -8.36
C SER A 15 -3.95 15.68 -7.98
N TYR A 16 -4.45 14.92 -8.97
CA TYR A 16 -4.98 13.58 -8.73
C TYR A 16 -3.89 12.59 -8.32
N LEU A 17 -2.67 12.71 -8.88
CA LEU A 17 -1.55 11.87 -8.49
C LEU A 17 -1.11 12.13 -7.04
N VAL A 18 -1.01 13.40 -6.62
CA VAL A 18 -0.69 13.76 -5.22
C VAL A 18 -1.77 13.24 -4.27
N LEU A 19 -3.05 13.43 -4.60
CA LEU A 19 -4.16 12.93 -3.79
C LEU A 19 -4.14 11.39 -3.70
N SER A 20 -3.82 10.71 -4.81
CA SER A 20 -3.60 9.26 -4.84
C SER A 20 -2.47 8.84 -3.90
N MET A 21 -1.34 9.56 -3.88
CA MET A 21 -0.21 9.24 -3.00
C MET A 21 -0.54 9.42 -1.52
N ILE A 22 -1.14 10.55 -1.13
CA ILE A 22 -1.56 10.80 0.26
C ILE A 22 -2.57 9.73 0.71
N SER A 23 -3.57 9.45 -0.13
CA SER A 23 -4.56 8.41 0.16
C SER A 23 -3.97 6.99 0.17
N THR A 24 -2.85 6.74 -0.53
CA THR A 24 -2.14 5.45 -0.46
C THR A 24 -1.48 5.29 0.90
N GLY A 25 -0.87 6.35 1.44
CA GLY A 25 -0.34 6.32 2.81
C GLY A 25 -1.42 6.03 3.84
N LEU A 26 -2.54 6.76 3.78
CA LEU A 26 -3.61 6.68 4.78
C LEU A 26 -4.48 5.42 4.69
N PHE A 27 -4.86 5.00 3.48
CA PHE A 27 -5.85 3.93 3.29
C PHE A 27 -5.25 2.61 2.79
N SER A 28 -3.96 2.58 2.44
CA SER A 28 -3.30 1.35 2.01
C SER A 28 -2.16 0.95 2.95
N ILE A 29 -1.22 1.84 3.24
CA ILE A 29 -0.06 1.49 4.08
C ILE A 29 -0.44 1.46 5.57
N ALA A 30 -1.16 2.48 6.08
CA ALA A 30 -1.49 2.55 7.50
C ALA A 30 -2.33 1.36 8.01
N PRO A 31 -3.38 0.88 7.31
CA PRO A 31 -4.12 -0.31 7.74
C PRO A 31 -3.27 -1.58 7.77
N LEU A 32 -2.26 -1.70 6.88
CA LEU A 32 -1.35 -2.84 6.90
C LEU A 32 -0.43 -2.83 8.12
N ILE A 33 0.08 -1.66 8.50
CA ILE A 33 0.89 -1.51 9.73
C ILE A 33 0.04 -1.85 10.95
N TYR A 34 -1.15 -1.27 11.04
CA TYR A 34 -2.07 -1.54 12.14
C TYR A 34 -2.45 -3.02 12.22
N GLY A 35 -2.87 -3.62 11.10
CA GLY A 35 -3.24 -5.04 11.04
C GLY A 35 -2.09 -5.96 11.40
N ALA A 36 -0.85 -5.63 11.00
CA ALA A 36 0.34 -6.39 11.39
C ALA A 36 0.57 -6.37 12.91
N MET A 37 0.32 -5.24 13.58
CA MET A 37 0.42 -5.12 15.03
C MET A 37 -0.75 -5.81 15.74
N GLU A 38 -1.97 -5.66 15.23
CA GLU A 38 -3.18 -6.25 15.79
C GLU A 38 -3.12 -7.79 15.77
N MET A 39 -2.60 -8.38 14.69
CA MET A 39 -2.47 -9.83 14.56
C MET A 39 -1.29 -10.45 15.32
N PHE A 40 -0.41 -9.62 15.89
CA PHE A 40 0.83 -10.07 16.53
C PHE A 40 0.61 -10.99 17.74
N PRO A 41 -0.33 -10.71 18.68
CA PRO A 41 -0.60 -11.61 19.80
C PRO A 41 -1.10 -12.99 19.34
N MET A 42 -1.90 -13.04 18.27
CA MET A 42 -2.41 -14.29 17.70
C MET A 42 -1.29 -15.09 17.03
N ALA A 43 -0.34 -14.42 16.37
CA ALA A 43 0.86 -15.07 15.85
C ALA A 43 1.71 -15.62 17.00
N GLN A 44 1.89 -14.87 18.10
CA GLN A 44 2.61 -15.38 19.28
C GLN A 44 1.94 -16.62 19.87
N GLN A 45 0.61 -16.63 20.00
CA GLN A 45 -0.13 -17.80 20.48
C GLN A 45 0.02 -19.00 19.54
N LEU A 46 0.00 -18.77 18.23
CA LEU A 46 0.23 -19.83 17.25
C LEU A 46 1.65 -20.41 17.36
N TYR A 47 2.68 -19.56 17.33
CA TYR A 47 4.08 -20.01 17.27
C TYR A 47 4.63 -20.51 18.60
N ARG A 48 4.18 -19.97 19.75
CA ARG A 48 4.68 -20.37 21.08
C ARG A 48 3.82 -21.44 21.76
N HIS A 49 2.52 -21.47 21.48
CA HIS A 49 1.60 -22.38 22.15
C HIS A 49 0.93 -23.38 21.21
N GLY A 50 1.15 -23.29 19.90
CA GLY A 50 0.51 -24.16 18.91
C GLY A 50 -1.00 -23.95 18.80
N LYS A 51 -1.54 -22.83 19.32
CA LYS A 51 -2.99 -22.58 19.38
C LYS A 51 -3.41 -21.63 18.27
N ALA A 52 -4.31 -22.10 17.41
CA ALA A 52 -4.97 -21.28 16.39
C ALA A 52 -6.46 -21.13 16.75
N TYR A 53 -6.96 -19.89 16.72
CA TYR A 53 -8.37 -19.59 17.05
C TYR A 53 -9.23 -19.29 15.83
N ARG A 54 -8.60 -19.01 14.68
CA ARG A 54 -9.28 -18.69 13.42
C ARG A 54 -8.60 -19.46 12.29
N PHE A 55 -9.40 -19.97 11.36
CA PHE A 55 -8.92 -20.78 10.25
C PHE A 55 -9.46 -20.26 8.92
N ILE A 56 -8.64 -20.37 7.88
CA ILE A 56 -8.98 -20.06 6.49
C ILE A 56 -8.56 -21.28 5.65
N PHE A 57 -9.51 -21.92 4.98
CA PHE A 57 -9.29 -23.14 4.17
C PHE A 57 -8.47 -24.24 4.89
N GLY A 58 -8.68 -24.42 6.20
CA GLY A 58 -7.96 -25.43 7.00
C GLY A 58 -6.59 -24.98 7.54
N PHE A 59 -6.08 -23.82 7.14
CA PHE A 59 -4.85 -23.23 7.69
C PHE A 59 -5.16 -22.19 8.77
N SER A 60 -4.20 -21.92 9.65
CA SER A 60 -4.31 -20.83 10.62
C SER A 60 -4.47 -19.49 9.90
N ALA A 61 -5.56 -18.79 10.19
CA ALA A 61 -5.90 -17.53 9.53
C ALA A 61 -4.81 -16.47 9.70
N VAL A 62 -4.16 -16.41 10.88
CA VAL A 62 -3.11 -15.44 11.14
C VAL A 62 -1.89 -15.66 10.24
N SER A 63 -1.52 -16.91 9.96
CA SER A 63 -0.41 -17.23 9.04
C SER A 63 -0.73 -16.77 7.61
N VAL A 64 -1.94 -17.08 7.14
CA VAL A 64 -2.39 -16.66 5.80
C VAL A 64 -2.44 -15.14 5.70
N MET A 65 -3.00 -14.46 6.70
CA MET A 65 -3.14 -13.01 6.69
C MET A 65 -1.80 -12.28 6.77
N TYR A 66 -0.80 -12.80 7.48
CA TYR A 66 0.54 -12.21 7.44
C TYR A 66 1.17 -12.29 6.04
N LEU A 67 0.97 -13.39 5.30
CA LEU A 67 1.43 -13.48 3.91
C LEU A 67 0.74 -12.42 3.03
N VAL A 68 -0.58 -12.25 3.20
CA VAL A 68 -1.34 -11.20 2.50
C VAL A 68 -0.81 -9.81 2.84
N VAL A 69 -0.53 -9.53 4.12
CA VAL A 69 0.02 -8.25 4.56
C VAL A 69 1.38 -7.98 3.92
N VAL A 70 2.28 -8.97 3.88
CA VAL A 70 3.61 -8.81 3.26
C VAL A 70 3.48 -8.50 1.76
N VAL A 71 2.66 -9.26 1.04
CA VAL A 71 2.44 -9.04 -0.40
C VAL A 71 1.80 -7.67 -0.64
N ALA A 72 0.78 -7.30 0.13
CA ALA A 72 0.11 -6.00 0.00
C ALA A 72 1.05 -4.84 0.33
N ALA A 73 1.89 -4.98 1.37
CA ALA A 73 2.89 -3.98 1.73
C ALA A 73 3.92 -3.80 0.60
N GLN A 74 4.35 -4.89 -0.04
CA GLN A 74 5.24 -4.83 -1.19
C GLN A 74 4.58 -4.12 -2.38
N VAL A 75 3.33 -4.49 -2.72
CA VAL A 75 2.57 -3.87 -3.82
C VAL A 75 2.39 -2.37 -3.60
N HIS A 76 1.94 -1.96 -2.41
CA HIS A 76 1.73 -0.54 -2.11
C HIS A 76 3.04 0.24 -1.94
N GLY A 77 4.10 -0.40 -1.45
CA GLY A 77 5.43 0.18 -1.39
C GLY A 77 5.95 0.56 -2.77
N TRP A 78 5.87 -0.37 -3.74
CA TRP A 78 6.23 -0.09 -5.13
C TRP A 78 5.31 0.93 -5.79
N GLN A 79 4.00 0.85 -5.54
CA GLN A 79 3.03 1.83 -6.05
C GLN A 79 3.39 3.25 -5.61
N LEU A 80 3.72 3.46 -4.33
CA LEU A 80 4.09 4.77 -3.80
C LEU A 80 5.42 5.25 -4.38
N TYR A 81 6.43 4.37 -4.46
CA TYR A 81 7.74 4.68 -5.04
C TYR A 81 7.62 5.17 -6.49
N TYR A 82 6.93 4.43 -7.34
CA TYR A 82 6.76 4.80 -8.75
C TYR A 82 5.86 6.03 -8.92
N SER A 83 4.82 6.19 -8.09
CA SER A 83 3.99 7.40 -8.10
C SER A 83 4.79 8.65 -7.77
N LYS A 84 5.74 8.57 -6.83
CA LYS A 84 6.65 9.67 -6.52
C LYS A 84 7.55 10.00 -7.71
N LYS A 85 8.19 8.99 -8.30
CA LYS A 85 9.04 9.17 -9.50
C LYS A 85 8.27 9.82 -10.66
N LEU A 86 7.02 9.40 -10.85
CA LEU A 86 6.12 9.96 -11.86
C LEU A 86 5.75 11.41 -11.56
N LEU A 87 5.45 11.73 -10.31
CA LEU A 87 5.15 13.09 -9.86
C LEU A 87 6.30 14.04 -10.15
N ASP A 88 7.53 13.61 -9.86
CA ASP A 88 8.74 14.40 -10.13
C ASP A 88 8.91 14.63 -11.63
N SER A 89 8.77 13.58 -12.44
CA SER A 89 8.88 13.65 -13.90
C SER A 89 7.88 14.65 -14.50
N TRP A 90 6.61 14.57 -14.10
CA TRP A 90 5.58 15.48 -14.58
C TRP A 90 5.79 16.92 -14.12
N PHE A 91 6.23 17.11 -12.87
CA PHE A 91 6.52 18.44 -12.35
C PHE A 91 7.70 19.09 -13.09
N THR A 92 8.81 18.37 -13.26
CA THR A 92 9.99 18.87 -13.98
C THR A 92 9.67 19.18 -15.44
N SER A 93 8.95 18.30 -16.14
CA SER A 93 8.59 18.53 -17.55
C SER A 93 7.71 19.77 -17.74
N THR A 94 6.72 19.99 -16.86
CA THR A 94 5.86 21.18 -16.92
C THR A 94 6.65 22.47 -16.63
N GLN A 95 7.61 22.43 -15.70
CA GLN A 95 8.48 23.59 -15.43
C GLN A 95 9.44 23.89 -16.59
N GLU A 96 10.01 22.85 -17.23
CA GLU A 96 10.86 23.04 -18.41
C GLU A 96 10.08 23.67 -19.57
N LYS A 97 8.85 23.20 -19.83
CA LYS A 97 7.96 23.80 -20.84
C LYS A 97 7.57 25.24 -20.53
N LYS A 98 7.48 25.63 -19.27
CA LYS A 98 7.16 27.01 -18.87
C LYS A 98 8.34 27.97 -19.04
N LYS A 99 9.58 27.46 -19.01
CA LYS A 99 10.81 28.24 -19.14
C LYS A 99 11.24 28.47 -20.59
N LYS A 100 10.79 27.63 -21.53
CA LYS A 100 10.99 27.78 -22.97
C LYS A 100 9.86 28.62 -23.56
#